data_AF-A0A212DH03-F1
#
_entry.id   AF-A0A212DH03-F1
#
_cell.length_a   1.000
_cell.length_b   1.000
_cell.length_c   1.000
_cell.angle_alpha   90.00
_cell.angle_beta   90.00
_cell.angle_gamma   90.00
#
_symmetry.space_group_name_H-M   'P 1'
#
loop_
_entity.id
_entity.type
_entity.pdbx_description
1 polymer ?
#
loop_
_entity_poly.entity_id
_entity_poly.type
_entity_poly.pdbx_seq_one_letter_code
_entity_poly.pdbx_strand_id
1 'polypeptide(L)'
;MDGVVRNLSNDDSVTDSQMLTAISRMIDWVSWPLGKNIDKWIIALLKGLAAVKKFSILIEVSLAKIEKVFSKLLYPIVRGAALSVLKYMLLTFQHSHEAFHLLLPHIPPMVASLVKEDSNSGTSCLEQLAELVHCMVFRFPGFPDLYEPVMEAIKDLHVPNEDRIKQLLGQDAWTSQKSELAGFYPRLMAKSDTGKIGLINLGNTCYVNSILQALFMASE
;
A
#
# COMPACT_ATOMS: atom_id res chain seq x y z
N MET A 1 9.24 10.67 21.58
CA MET A 1 9.04 10.36 20.16
C MET A 1 8.00 11.32 19.59
N ASP A 2 6.77 11.28 20.10
CA ASP A 2 5.63 12.05 19.59
C ASP A 2 5.84 13.56 19.57
N GLY A 3 6.48 14.14 20.59
CA GLY A 3 6.79 15.58 20.61
C GLY A 3 7.71 16.02 19.47
N VAL A 4 8.72 15.22 19.12
CA VAL A 4 9.68 15.53 18.04
C VAL A 4 9.02 15.39 16.67
N VAL A 5 8.27 14.31 16.47
CA VAL A 5 7.52 14.09 15.22
C VAL A 5 6.49 15.18 15.01
N ARG A 6 5.71 15.52 16.04
CA ARG A 6 4.68 16.56 15.98
C ARG A 6 5.29 17.91 15.64
N ASN A 7 6.42 18.27 16.24
CA ASN A 7 7.10 19.53 15.94
C ASN A 7 7.59 19.53 14.48
N LEU A 8 8.26 18.47 14.02
CA LEU A 8 8.73 18.38 12.63
C LEU A 8 7.59 18.46 11.60
N SER A 9 6.41 17.90 11.91
CA SER A 9 5.27 17.88 10.98
C SER A 9 4.40 19.15 10.99
N ASN A 10 4.41 19.94 12.08
CA ASN A 10 3.52 21.09 12.27
C ASN A 10 4.25 22.45 12.34
N ASP A 11 5.59 22.45 12.27
CA ASP A 11 6.36 23.68 12.30
C ASP A 11 6.41 24.30 10.88
N ASP A 12 5.79 25.46 10.73
CA ASP A 12 5.71 26.19 9.46
C ASP A 12 7.08 26.63 8.93
N SER A 13 8.14 26.61 9.75
CA SER A 13 9.50 26.89 9.31
C SER A 13 10.17 25.73 8.59
N VAL A 14 9.60 24.51 8.68
CA VAL A 14 10.14 23.31 8.04
C VAL A 14 9.54 23.14 6.65
N THR A 15 10.40 23.14 5.64
CA THR A 15 9.97 22.97 4.24
C THR A 15 9.68 21.51 3.89
N ASP A 16 8.85 21.29 2.88
CA ASP A 16 8.54 19.93 2.37
C ASP A 16 9.79 19.17 1.91
N SER A 17 10.77 19.87 1.34
CA SER A 17 12.06 19.27 0.96
C SER A 17 12.87 18.78 2.17
N GLN A 18 12.86 19.54 3.27
CA GLN A 18 13.49 19.13 4.52
C GLN A 18 12.76 17.93 5.15
N MET A 19 11.43 17.94 5.16
CA MET A 19 10.63 16.80 5.62
C MET A 19 10.90 15.55 4.80
N LEU A 20 10.89 15.65 3.47
CA LEU A 20 11.20 14.56 2.55
C LEU A 20 12.62 14.00 2.78
N THR A 21 13.59 14.90 2.96
CA THR A 21 14.98 14.51 3.27
C THR A 21 15.05 13.78 4.60
N ALA A 22 14.38 14.28 5.64
CA ALA A 22 14.38 13.66 6.96
C ALA A 22 13.78 12.24 6.92
N ILE A 23 12.58 12.07 6.35
CA ILE A 23 11.96 10.74 6.26
C ILE A 23 12.78 9.78 5.38
N SER A 24 13.34 10.27 4.28
CA SER A 24 14.20 9.47 3.39
C SER A 24 15.44 8.95 4.12
N ARG A 25 16.09 9.80 4.92
CA ARG A 25 17.28 9.42 5.72
C ARG A 25 16.91 8.46 6.85
N MET A 26 15.77 8.67 7.50
CA MET A 26 15.30 7.76 8.54
C MET A 26 15.01 6.37 7.99
N ILE A 27 14.37 6.26 6.81
CA ILE A 27 14.16 4.96 6.15
C ILE A 27 15.50 4.30 5.78
N ASP A 28 16.51 5.08 5.37
CA ASP A 28 17.84 4.53 5.09
C ASP A 28 18.47 3.89 6.35
N TRP A 29 18.15 4.39 7.55
CA TRP A 29 18.62 3.82 8.83
C TRP A 29 18.05 2.45 9.16
N VAL A 30 17.00 1.96 8.47
CA VAL A 30 16.56 0.55 8.56
C VAL A 30 17.70 -0.42 8.25
N SER A 31 18.68 0.02 7.46
CA SER A 31 19.85 -0.79 7.14
C SER A 31 20.88 -0.89 8.28
N TRP A 32 20.71 -0.14 9.38
CA TRP A 32 21.69 -0.05 10.46
C TRP A 32 21.46 -1.15 11.53
N PRO A 33 22.39 -2.12 11.71
CA PRO A 33 22.18 -3.27 12.60
C PRO A 33 21.97 -2.92 14.08
N LEU A 34 22.57 -1.83 14.57
CA LEU A 34 22.45 -1.36 15.96
C LEU A 34 21.25 -0.41 16.18
N GLY A 35 20.44 -0.16 15.15
CA GLY A 35 19.36 0.82 15.14
C GLY A 35 18.12 0.30 15.87
N LYS A 36 18.18 0.24 17.21
CA LYS A 36 17.05 -0.22 18.02
C LYS A 36 15.83 0.69 17.86
N ASN A 37 14.66 0.10 17.64
CA ASN A 37 13.37 0.80 17.49
C ASN A 37 13.32 1.79 16.31
N ILE A 38 14.20 1.67 15.31
CA ILE A 38 14.22 2.61 14.20
C ILE A 38 12.92 2.59 13.39
N ASP A 39 12.31 1.41 13.26
CA ASP A 39 10.99 1.19 12.69
C ASP A 39 9.92 2.04 13.37
N LYS A 40 9.92 2.11 14.70
CA LYS A 40 8.95 2.92 15.46
C LYS A 40 9.09 4.41 15.14
N TRP A 41 10.32 4.91 15.02
CA TRP A 41 10.56 6.31 14.66
C TRP A 41 10.11 6.62 13.23
N ILE A 42 10.41 5.73 12.28
CA ILE A 42 9.98 5.88 10.89
C ILE A 42 8.46 5.87 10.79
N ILE A 43 7.81 4.86 11.38
CA ILE A 43 6.36 4.72 11.36
C ILE A 43 5.68 5.91 12.04
N ALA A 44 6.21 6.38 13.17
CA ALA A 44 5.69 7.57 13.83
C ALA A 44 5.77 8.81 12.91
N LEU A 45 6.90 9.02 12.22
CA LEU A 45 7.03 10.13 11.28
C LEU A 45 6.08 10.00 10.08
N LEU A 46 5.94 8.80 9.51
CA LEU A 46 4.98 8.57 8.42
C LEU A 46 3.53 8.84 8.89
N LYS A 47 3.17 8.44 10.12
CA LYS A 47 1.87 8.77 10.73
C LYS A 47 1.70 10.28 10.91
N GLY A 48 2.74 10.97 11.39
CA GLY A 48 2.74 12.42 11.57
C GLY A 48 2.50 13.16 10.25
N LEU A 49 3.24 12.82 9.20
CA LEU A 49 3.07 13.38 7.86
C LEU A 49 1.67 13.10 7.29
N ALA A 50 1.11 11.91 7.56
CA ALA A 50 -0.25 11.58 7.14
C ALA A 50 -1.29 12.44 7.88
N ALA A 51 -1.11 12.66 9.18
CA ALA A 51 -2.00 13.49 10.00
C ALA A 51 -2.05 14.95 9.52
N VAL A 52 -0.94 15.48 9.02
CA VAL A 52 -0.87 16.83 8.42
C VAL A 52 -1.11 16.84 6.91
N LYS A 53 -1.63 15.75 6.36
CA LYS A 53 -2.03 15.60 4.94
C LYS A 53 -0.87 15.84 3.94
N LYS A 54 0.37 15.58 4.31
CA LYS A 54 1.55 15.67 3.43
C LYS A 54 1.69 14.42 2.54
N PHE A 55 0.62 14.11 1.79
CA PHE A 55 0.52 12.88 1.01
C PHE A 55 1.54 12.80 -0.14
N SER A 56 1.85 13.92 -0.80
CA SER A 56 2.87 13.93 -1.87
C SER A 56 4.23 13.43 -1.39
N ILE A 57 4.67 13.87 -0.19
CA ILE A 57 5.92 13.42 0.43
C ILE A 57 5.86 11.92 0.73
N LEU A 58 4.74 11.47 1.31
CA LEU A 58 4.56 10.06 1.63
C LEU A 58 4.54 9.19 0.37
N ILE A 59 4.00 9.68 -0.73
CA ILE A 59 3.98 8.98 -2.00
C ILE A 59 5.38 8.86 -2.57
N GLU A 60 6.07 9.99 -2.68
CA GLU A 60 7.41 10.07 -3.24
C GLU A 60 8.38 9.18 -2.47
N VAL A 61 8.38 9.28 -1.13
CA VAL A 61 9.26 8.44 -0.32
C VAL A 61 8.89 6.96 -0.40
N SER A 62 7.61 6.63 -0.55
CA SER A 62 7.18 5.23 -0.69
C SER A 62 7.71 4.61 -1.97
N LEU A 63 7.49 5.26 -3.10
CA LEU A 63 7.99 4.78 -4.40
C LEU A 63 9.53 4.74 -4.42
N ALA A 64 10.20 5.73 -3.85
CA ALA A 64 11.66 5.83 -3.88
C ALA A 64 12.37 4.82 -2.96
N LYS A 65 11.73 4.34 -1.89
CA LYS A 65 12.42 3.56 -0.83
C LYS A 65 11.89 2.14 -0.63
N ILE A 66 10.74 1.78 -1.18
CA ILE A 66 10.09 0.50 -0.83
C ILE A 66 10.93 -0.73 -1.21
N GLU A 67 11.55 -0.74 -2.39
CA GLU A 67 12.46 -1.83 -2.81
C GLU A 67 13.68 -1.94 -1.87
N LYS A 68 14.22 -0.78 -1.44
CA LYS A 68 15.34 -0.75 -0.50
C LYS A 68 14.94 -1.36 0.84
N VAL A 69 13.77 -1.00 1.39
CA VAL A 69 13.25 -1.59 2.64
C VAL A 69 13.01 -3.09 2.46
N PHE A 70 12.39 -3.49 1.34
CA PHE A 70 12.14 -4.89 1.01
C PHE A 70 13.42 -5.73 0.97
N SER A 71 14.50 -5.21 0.36
CA SER A 71 15.80 -5.91 0.32
C SER A 71 16.38 -6.23 1.70
N LYS A 72 15.97 -5.48 2.75
CA LYS A 72 16.46 -5.68 4.12
C LYS A 72 15.83 -6.88 4.83
N LEU A 73 14.77 -7.47 4.28
CA LEU A 73 14.19 -8.71 4.79
C LEU A 73 15.17 -9.89 4.73
N LEU A 74 16.16 -9.88 3.82
CA LEU A 74 17.19 -10.91 3.75
C LEU A 74 18.22 -10.85 4.90
N TYR A 75 18.23 -9.79 5.70
CA TYR A 75 19.26 -9.59 6.73
C TYR A 75 18.66 -9.81 8.13
N PRO A 76 18.92 -10.95 8.80
CA PRO A 76 18.23 -11.34 10.04
C PRO A 76 18.22 -10.26 11.14
N ILE A 77 19.32 -9.50 11.28
CA ILE A 77 19.48 -8.50 12.35
C ILE A 77 18.49 -7.33 12.19
N VAL A 78 18.21 -6.91 10.96
CA VAL A 78 17.33 -5.76 10.66
C VAL A 78 15.95 -6.16 10.12
N ARG A 79 15.77 -7.45 9.81
CA ARG A 79 14.56 -8.02 9.19
C ARG A 79 13.27 -7.58 9.88
N GLY A 80 13.20 -7.68 11.20
CA GLY A 80 12.00 -7.30 11.95
C GLY A 80 11.62 -5.83 11.78
N ALA A 81 12.60 -4.93 11.85
CA ALA A 81 12.38 -3.50 11.64
C ALA A 81 11.98 -3.20 10.19
N ALA A 82 12.65 -3.82 9.22
CA ALA A 82 12.34 -3.68 7.81
C ALA A 82 10.92 -4.16 7.47
N LEU A 83 10.50 -5.30 8.01
CA LEU A 83 9.17 -5.87 7.82
C LEU A 83 8.08 -4.97 8.42
N SER A 84 8.33 -4.43 9.61
CA SER A 84 7.43 -3.47 10.28
C SER A 84 7.19 -2.22 9.41
N VAL A 85 8.27 -1.62 8.89
CA VAL A 85 8.20 -0.46 7.99
C VAL A 85 7.52 -0.81 6.67
N LEU A 86 7.87 -1.94 6.05
CA LEU A 86 7.27 -2.40 4.78
C LEU A 86 5.77 -2.60 4.91
N LYS A 87 5.32 -3.31 5.96
CA LYS A 87 3.89 -3.53 6.24
C LYS A 87 3.16 -2.20 6.36
N TYR A 88 3.71 -1.28 7.14
CA TYR A 88 3.11 0.05 7.27
C TYR A 88 3.05 0.79 5.92
N MET A 89 4.13 0.81 5.14
CA MET A 89 4.15 1.48 3.83
C MET A 89 3.08 0.90 2.88
N LEU A 90 2.99 -0.41 2.73
CA LEU A 90 2.03 -1.05 1.82
C LEU A 90 0.58 -0.98 2.31
N LEU A 91 0.33 -1.20 3.60
CA LEU A 91 -1.02 -1.16 4.15
C LEU A 91 -1.57 0.26 4.23
N THR A 92 -0.72 1.28 4.23
CA THR A 92 -1.17 2.68 4.27
C THR A 92 -1.23 3.32 2.87
N PHE A 93 -0.33 2.93 1.97
CA PHE A 93 -0.31 3.33 0.56
C PHE A 93 -1.31 2.50 -0.26
N GLN A 94 -2.61 2.79 -0.12
CA GLN A 94 -3.68 2.03 -0.79
C GLN A 94 -4.31 2.70 -2.01
N HIS A 95 -3.79 3.85 -2.45
CA HIS A 95 -4.39 4.63 -3.54
C HIS A 95 -3.82 4.28 -4.93
N SER A 96 -2.66 3.61 -4.99
CA SER A 96 -2.05 3.11 -6.23
C SER A 96 -1.36 1.76 -5.97
N HIS A 97 -1.31 0.92 -7.00
CA HIS A 97 -0.64 -0.37 -6.98
C HIS A 97 0.88 -0.26 -7.23
N GLU A 98 1.37 0.91 -7.65
CA GLU A 98 2.76 1.12 -8.08
C GLU A 98 3.80 0.63 -7.05
N ALA A 99 3.66 1.03 -5.78
CA ALA A 99 4.61 0.64 -4.74
C ALA A 99 4.68 -0.88 -4.55
N PHE A 100 3.54 -1.57 -4.63
CA PHE A 100 3.50 -3.03 -4.56
C PHE A 100 4.07 -3.67 -5.83
N HIS A 101 3.74 -3.12 -7.01
CA HIS A 101 4.21 -3.63 -8.29
C HIS A 101 5.73 -3.57 -8.45
N LEU A 102 6.39 -2.57 -7.86
CA LEU A 102 7.86 -2.50 -7.78
C LEU A 102 8.47 -3.72 -7.08
N LEU A 103 7.73 -4.39 -6.19
CA LEU A 103 8.24 -5.53 -5.42
C LEU A 103 8.07 -6.88 -6.13
N LEU A 104 7.15 -6.98 -7.09
CA LEU A 104 6.75 -8.26 -7.68
C LEU A 104 7.92 -9.07 -8.26
N PRO A 105 8.88 -8.48 -9.01
CA PRO A 105 10.03 -9.22 -9.52
C PRO A 105 10.95 -9.78 -8.42
N HIS A 106 10.93 -9.17 -7.23
CA HIS A 106 11.83 -9.48 -6.12
C HIS A 106 11.23 -10.47 -5.11
N ILE A 107 9.90 -10.67 -5.12
CA ILE A 107 9.24 -11.56 -4.15
C ILE A 107 9.64 -13.02 -4.33
N PRO A 108 9.59 -13.64 -5.54
CA PRO A 108 9.98 -15.03 -5.70
C PRO A 108 11.41 -15.36 -5.24
N PRO A 109 12.47 -14.60 -5.62
CA PRO A 109 13.82 -14.88 -5.13
C PRO A 109 13.99 -14.62 -3.63
N MET A 110 13.27 -13.65 -3.06
CA MET A 110 13.23 -13.41 -1.61
C MET A 110 12.66 -14.62 -0.88
N VAL A 111 11.51 -15.12 -1.33
CA VAL A 111 10.84 -16.29 -0.74
C VAL A 111 11.74 -17.51 -0.81
N ALA A 112 12.31 -17.81 -1.99
CA ALA A 112 13.25 -18.91 -2.16
C ALA A 112 14.47 -18.81 -1.22
N SER A 113 15.01 -17.60 -1.02
CA SER A 113 16.14 -17.38 -0.11
C SER A 113 15.77 -17.62 1.35
N LEU A 114 14.61 -17.15 1.80
CA LEU A 114 14.14 -17.33 3.17
C LEU A 114 13.74 -18.78 3.47
N VAL A 115 13.15 -19.49 2.50
CA VAL A 115 12.86 -20.93 2.62
C VAL A 115 14.17 -21.71 2.75
N LYS A 116 15.18 -21.38 1.95
CA LYS A 116 16.51 -21.99 2.03
C LYS A 116 17.25 -21.69 3.34
N GLU A 117 17.02 -20.51 3.93
CA GLU A 117 17.62 -20.12 5.21
C GLU A 117 17.18 -21.05 6.37
N ASP A 118 15.96 -21.58 6.29
CA ASP A 118 15.36 -22.51 7.28
C ASP A 118 15.57 -22.06 8.74
N SER A 119 15.30 -20.79 9.00
CA SER A 119 15.43 -20.17 10.32
C SER A 119 14.08 -19.72 10.87
N ASN A 120 13.90 -19.75 12.19
CA ASN A 120 12.66 -19.28 12.83
C ASN A 120 12.29 -17.84 12.42
N SER A 121 13.29 -16.96 12.29
CA SER A 121 13.06 -15.58 11.86
C SER A 121 12.76 -15.48 10.36
N GLY A 122 13.27 -16.41 9.54
CA GLY A 122 12.94 -16.54 8.12
C GLY A 122 11.49 -17.00 7.93
N THR A 123 11.10 -18.07 8.63
CA THR A 123 9.73 -18.60 8.61
C THR A 123 8.69 -17.57 9.05
N SER A 124 8.91 -16.89 10.17
CA SER A 124 7.99 -15.83 10.64
C SER A 124 7.92 -14.64 9.66
N CYS A 125 9.00 -14.36 8.93
CA CYS A 125 9.02 -13.33 7.90
C CYS A 125 8.22 -13.76 6.66
N LEU A 126 8.37 -15.02 6.24
CA LEU A 126 7.62 -15.61 5.12
C LEU A 126 6.11 -15.57 5.36
N GLU A 127 5.66 -15.98 6.55
CA GLU A 127 4.24 -15.96 6.91
C GLU A 127 3.65 -14.54 6.82
N GLN A 128 4.35 -13.56 7.36
CA GLN A 128 3.93 -12.17 7.32
C GLN A 128 4.02 -11.54 5.92
N LEU A 129 5.01 -11.95 5.12
CA LEU A 129 5.14 -11.52 3.74
C LEU A 129 4.01 -12.10 2.88
N ALA A 130 3.67 -13.38 3.06
CA ALA A 130 2.54 -14.01 2.39
C ALA A 130 1.22 -13.31 2.74
N GLU A 131 0.97 -13.06 4.03
CA GLU A 131 -0.21 -12.30 4.49
C GLU A 131 -0.30 -10.93 3.81
N LEU A 132 0.82 -10.22 3.73
CA LEU A 132 0.91 -8.90 3.10
C LEU A 132 0.66 -8.95 1.59
N VAL A 133 1.26 -9.93 0.89
CA VAL A 133 1.05 -10.14 -0.55
C VAL A 133 -0.42 -10.44 -0.83
N HIS A 134 -1.05 -11.33 -0.05
CA HIS A 134 -2.48 -11.60 -0.18
C HIS A 134 -3.33 -10.34 0.03
N CYS A 135 -2.99 -9.50 1.01
CA CYS A 135 -3.66 -8.22 1.20
C CYS A 135 -3.54 -7.30 -0.02
N MET A 136 -2.34 -7.19 -0.61
CA MET A 136 -2.10 -6.31 -1.75
C MET A 136 -2.76 -6.83 -3.04
N VAL A 137 -2.72 -8.15 -3.29
CA VAL A 137 -3.41 -8.77 -4.44
C VAL A 137 -4.92 -8.62 -4.31
N PHE A 138 -5.47 -8.81 -3.11
CA PHE A 138 -6.89 -8.56 -2.83
C PHE A 138 -7.27 -7.08 -3.05
N ARG A 139 -6.41 -6.15 -2.60
CA ARG A 139 -6.63 -4.71 -2.71
C ARG A 139 -6.56 -4.21 -4.17
N PHE A 140 -5.67 -4.77 -4.97
CA PHE A 140 -5.38 -4.35 -6.35
C PHE A 140 -5.63 -5.48 -7.36
N PRO A 141 -6.90 -5.88 -7.58
CA PRO A 141 -7.23 -6.91 -8.56
C PRO A 141 -7.01 -6.43 -9.99
N GLY A 142 -6.89 -7.36 -10.94
CA GLY A 142 -6.83 -7.05 -12.38
C GLY A 142 -5.51 -7.38 -13.08
N PHE A 143 -4.56 -8.00 -12.38
CA PHE A 143 -3.23 -8.32 -12.92
C PHE A 143 -2.85 -9.81 -12.72
N PRO A 144 -3.67 -10.77 -13.22
CA PRO A 144 -3.46 -12.20 -12.96
C PRO A 144 -2.08 -12.70 -13.40
N ASP A 145 -1.68 -12.41 -14.64
CA ASP A 145 -0.40 -12.85 -15.21
C ASP A 145 0.81 -12.27 -14.46
N LEU A 146 0.65 -11.04 -13.95
CA LEU A 146 1.70 -10.38 -13.18
C LEU A 146 1.83 -10.95 -11.76
N TYR A 147 0.71 -11.38 -11.17
CA TYR A 147 0.68 -11.95 -9.82
C TYR A 147 0.97 -13.44 -9.79
N GLU A 148 0.76 -14.18 -10.87
CA GLU A 148 0.94 -15.63 -10.95
C GLU A 148 2.30 -16.10 -10.41
N PRO A 149 3.46 -15.54 -10.82
CA PRO A 149 4.76 -15.99 -10.30
C PRO A 149 4.93 -15.76 -8.79
N VAL A 150 4.31 -14.70 -8.27
CA VAL A 150 4.35 -14.35 -6.86
C VAL A 150 3.45 -15.27 -6.05
N MET A 151 2.24 -15.54 -6.53
CA MET A 151 1.29 -16.44 -5.89
C MET A 151 1.81 -17.88 -5.87
N GLU A 152 2.47 -18.31 -6.95
CA GLU A 152 3.12 -19.61 -7.02
C GLU A 152 4.27 -19.72 -6.01
N ALA A 153 5.06 -18.66 -5.82
CA ALA A 153 6.15 -18.67 -4.85
C ALA A 153 5.67 -18.80 -3.39
N ILE A 154 4.46 -18.32 -3.06
CA ILE A 154 3.90 -18.36 -1.70
C ILE A 154 2.81 -19.42 -1.49
N LYS A 155 2.55 -20.29 -2.48
CA LYS A 155 1.41 -21.21 -2.48
C LYS A 155 1.34 -22.17 -1.28
N ASP A 156 2.51 -22.54 -0.73
CA ASP A 156 2.63 -23.48 0.39
C ASP A 156 2.56 -22.78 1.76
N LEU A 157 2.45 -21.45 1.76
CA LEU A 157 2.34 -20.63 2.97
C LEU A 157 0.87 -20.42 3.36
N HIS A 158 0.63 -20.00 4.60
CA HIS A 158 -0.72 -19.77 5.11
C HIS A 158 -1.44 -18.68 4.31
N VAL A 159 -2.64 -19.01 3.81
CA VAL A 159 -3.54 -18.07 3.16
C VAL A 159 -4.46 -17.45 4.22
N PRO A 160 -4.41 -16.12 4.45
CA PRO A 160 -5.31 -15.47 5.39
C PRO A 160 -6.75 -15.47 4.87
N ASN A 161 -7.72 -15.58 5.78
CA ASN A 161 -9.13 -15.46 5.41
C ASN A 161 -9.50 -14.02 5.02
N GLU A 162 -10.64 -13.87 4.35
CA GLU A 162 -11.07 -12.56 3.82
C GLU A 162 -11.31 -11.52 4.92
N ASP A 163 -11.85 -11.93 6.07
CA ASP A 163 -12.09 -11.03 7.21
C ASP A 163 -10.79 -10.46 7.77
N ARG A 164 -9.75 -11.30 7.87
CA ARG A 164 -8.41 -10.89 8.27
C ARG A 164 -7.81 -9.90 7.29
N ILE A 165 -7.94 -10.15 5.99
CA ILE A 165 -7.46 -9.23 4.94
C ILE A 165 -8.18 -7.87 5.06
N LYS A 166 -9.52 -7.87 5.19
CA LYS A 166 -10.30 -6.64 5.36
C LYS A 166 -9.93 -5.88 6.63
N GLN A 167 -9.68 -6.60 7.73
CA GLN A 167 -9.23 -6.00 8.98
C GLN A 167 -7.88 -5.29 8.81
N LEU A 168 -6.91 -5.94 8.18
CA LEU A 168 -5.57 -5.37 7.95
C LEU A 168 -5.61 -4.15 7.02
N LEU A 169 -6.39 -4.22 5.94
CA LEU A 169 -6.57 -3.09 5.03
C LEU A 169 -7.34 -1.93 5.69
N GLY A 170 -8.23 -2.22 6.64
CA GLY A 170 -9.04 -1.22 7.34
C GLY A 170 -8.32 -0.48 8.47
N GLN A 171 -7.30 -1.08 9.10
CA GLN A 171 -6.62 -0.49 10.27
C GLN A 171 -5.67 0.67 9.91
N ASP A 172 -5.11 0.69 8.70
CA ASP A 172 -3.93 1.49 8.39
C ASP A 172 -4.07 2.40 7.15
N ALA A 173 -5.21 2.43 6.45
CA ALA A 173 -5.39 3.37 5.36
C ALA A 173 -5.28 4.83 5.89
N TRP A 174 -4.53 5.71 5.21
CA TRP A 174 -4.35 7.14 5.56
C TRP A 174 -5.65 7.98 5.67
N THR A 175 -6.81 7.35 5.67
CA THR A 175 -8.15 7.93 5.60
C THR A 175 -9.14 7.34 6.60
N SER A 176 -8.70 6.90 7.80
CA SER A 176 -9.63 6.69 8.93
C SER A 176 -10.24 8.00 9.49
N GLN A 177 -10.34 9.02 8.65
CA GLN A 177 -11.34 10.08 8.70
C GLN A 177 -12.15 9.90 7.41
N LYS A 178 -13.42 9.48 7.54
CA LYS A 178 -14.41 9.29 6.47
C LYS A 178 -14.03 10.02 5.19
N SER A 179 -13.63 9.24 4.19
CA SER A 179 -13.60 9.51 2.76
C SER A 179 -14.33 10.80 2.29
N GLU A 180 -13.69 11.96 2.42
CA GLU A 180 -14.01 13.17 1.66
C GLU A 180 -13.06 13.37 0.47
N LEU A 181 -11.94 12.63 0.44
CA LEU A 181 -10.98 12.59 -0.67
C LEU A 181 -11.34 11.60 -1.80
N ALA A 182 -12.42 10.82 -1.65
CA ALA A 182 -12.99 10.06 -2.78
C ALA A 182 -13.61 10.94 -3.87
N GLY A 183 -13.57 12.27 -3.73
CA GLY A 183 -13.97 13.22 -4.77
C GLY A 183 -12.91 13.49 -5.84
N PHE A 184 -11.63 13.16 -5.61
CA PHE A 184 -10.53 13.55 -6.52
C PHE A 184 -9.89 12.41 -7.32
N TYR A 185 -10.33 11.16 -7.11
CA TYR A 185 -9.85 10.02 -7.87
C TYR A 185 -11.04 9.26 -8.47
N PRO A 186 -10.99 8.82 -9.74
CA PRO A 186 -12.09 8.09 -10.36
C PRO A 186 -12.44 6.88 -9.51
N ARG A 187 -13.66 6.85 -8.97
CA ARG A 187 -14.20 5.73 -8.21
C ARG A 187 -14.08 4.47 -9.05
N LEU A 188 -13.16 3.59 -8.70
CA LEU A 188 -13.16 2.21 -9.18
C LEU A 188 -14.31 1.47 -8.49
N MET A 189 -15.48 1.60 -9.12
CA MET A 189 -16.47 0.57 -9.40
C MET A 189 -16.59 -0.56 -8.35
N ALA A 190 -17.67 -0.52 -7.58
CA ALA A 190 -18.18 -1.69 -6.88
C ALA A 190 -18.45 -2.81 -7.89
N LYS A 191 -17.84 -3.99 -7.69
CA LYS A 191 -18.13 -5.19 -8.47
C LYS A 191 -19.59 -5.60 -8.22
N SER A 192 -20.34 -5.90 -9.28
CA SER A 192 -21.66 -6.52 -9.17
C SER A 192 -21.53 -8.02 -8.83
N ASP A 193 -22.42 -8.52 -7.97
CA ASP A 193 -22.46 -9.89 -7.42
C ASP A 193 -22.43 -11.04 -8.45
N THR A 194 -22.63 -10.76 -9.74
CA THR A 194 -22.66 -11.77 -10.80
C THR A 194 -21.30 -12.06 -11.45
N GLY A 195 -20.20 -11.42 -11.02
CA GLY A 195 -18.84 -11.73 -11.50
C GLY A 195 -18.58 -11.43 -12.99
N LYS A 196 -19.52 -10.78 -13.69
CA LYS A 196 -19.34 -10.28 -15.06
C LYS A 196 -19.19 -8.76 -15.03
N ILE A 197 -18.22 -8.23 -15.77
CA ILE A 197 -18.09 -6.78 -16.00
C ILE A 197 -19.20 -6.38 -16.96
N GLY A 198 -20.32 -5.90 -16.42
CA GLY A 198 -21.30 -5.16 -17.22
C GLY A 198 -20.69 -3.81 -17.61
N LEU A 199 -20.87 -3.39 -18.87
CA LEU A 199 -20.64 -2.00 -19.24
C LEU A 199 -21.44 -1.10 -18.29
N ILE A 200 -20.76 -0.11 -17.71
CA ILE A 200 -21.38 0.88 -16.86
C ILE A 200 -22.32 1.68 -17.75
N ASN A 201 -23.63 1.50 -17.58
CA ASN A 201 -24.61 2.39 -18.15
C ASN A 201 -24.46 3.74 -17.46
N LEU A 202 -23.61 4.62 -17.99
CA LEU A 202 -23.44 6.01 -17.54
C LEU A 202 -24.70 6.86 -17.73
N GLY A 203 -25.85 6.25 -18.04
CA GLY A 203 -27.11 6.91 -18.34
C GLY A 203 -27.08 7.71 -19.65
N ASN A 204 -25.90 8.03 -20.20
CA ASN A 204 -25.76 8.92 -21.37
C ASN A 204 -26.56 8.44 -22.58
N THR A 205 -26.54 7.14 -22.91
CA THR A 205 -27.33 6.62 -24.02
C THR A 205 -28.83 6.71 -23.73
N CYS A 206 -29.26 6.39 -22.51
CA CYS A 206 -30.67 6.46 -22.09
C CYS A 206 -31.17 7.91 -22.03
N TYR A 207 -30.31 8.84 -21.60
CA TYR A 207 -30.55 10.27 -21.51
C TYR A 207 -30.62 10.93 -22.88
N VAL A 208 -29.72 10.56 -23.80
CA VAL A 208 -29.78 11.01 -25.19
C VAL A 208 -31.03 10.43 -25.87
N ASN A 209 -31.41 9.19 -25.59
CA ASN A 209 -32.63 8.61 -26.14
C ASN A 209 -33.90 9.30 -25.61
N SER A 210 -33.93 9.67 -24.32
CA SER A 210 -35.07 10.41 -23.77
C SER A 210 -35.16 11.84 -24.29
N ILE A 211 -34.03 12.52 -24.52
CA ILE A 211 -34.01 13.84 -25.18
C ILE A 211 -34.44 13.76 -26.64
N LEU A 212 -33.96 12.77 -27.40
CA LEU A 212 -34.37 12.59 -28.80
C LEU A 212 -35.86 12.26 -28.89
N GLN A 213 -36.39 11.44 -27.99
CA GLN A 213 -37.83 11.15 -27.92
C GLN A 213 -38.63 12.41 -27.55
N ALA A 214 -38.17 13.21 -26.58
CA ALA A 214 -38.83 14.45 -26.22
C ALA A 214 -38.81 15.48 -27.36
N LEU A 215 -37.70 15.63 -28.08
CA LEU A 215 -37.58 16.51 -29.25
C LEU A 215 -38.45 16.04 -30.42
N PHE A 216 -38.50 14.72 -30.66
CA PHE A 216 -39.37 14.14 -31.69
C PHE A 216 -40.85 14.31 -31.36
N MET A 217 -41.23 14.23 -30.08
CA MET A 217 -42.61 14.45 -29.64
C MET A 217 -42.99 15.94 -29.55
N ALA A 218 -42.02 16.85 -29.51
CA ALA A 218 -42.22 18.29 -29.44
C ALA A 218 -42.18 18.98 -30.82
N SER A 219 -42.11 18.23 -31.92
CA SER A 219 -42.10 18.77 -33.28
C SER A 219 -43.49 18.89 -33.91
N GLU A 220 -44.46 19.41 -33.15
CA GLU A 220 -45.65 20.10 -33.67
C GLU A 220 -45.67 21.55 -33.19
#